data_AF-A0A370S910-F1
#
_entry.id   AF-A0A370S910-F1
#
_cell.length_a   1.000
_cell.length_b   1.000
_cell.length_c   1.000
_cell.angle_alpha   90.00
_cell.angle_beta   90.00
_cell.angle_gamma   90.00
#
_symmetry.space_group_name_H-M   'P 1'
#
loop_
_entity.id
_entity.type
_entity.pdbx_description
1 polymer ?
#
loop_
_entity_poly.entity_id
_entity_poly.type
_entity_poly.pdbx_seq_one_letter_code
_entity_poly.pdbx_strand_id
1 'polypeptide(L)'
;MDSNCKPWQQAKLKRTKDLIRHVFDTEVPKRWIPATSTDFFGFVASHVHISRSALMRSGSHYREMILSRYHDIKHANGLIEDDKLEIAKLSRTIDIKELELSNTKAKVDKLTKILSNMGDMQPANPTDSTVPPKNYLKEYEEVCRALRSLLDHLQPLGISANSDYSIVDSGSEDGSIMIVVDCAHMKAYAKWKNGKK
;
A
#
# COMPACT_ATOMS: atom_id res chain seq x y z
N MET A 1 -2.60 -13.83 52.70
CA MET A 1 -2.51 -14.52 54.01
C MET A 1 -2.45 -16.02 53.73
N ASP A 2 -1.27 -16.64 53.81
CA ASP A 2 -1.09 -18.09 53.66
C ASP A 2 -0.17 -18.59 54.79
N SER A 3 -0.67 -18.64 56.02
CA SER A 3 0.14 -18.91 57.23
C SER A 3 -0.23 -20.22 57.94
N ASN A 4 -0.59 -21.27 57.19
CA ASN A 4 -0.86 -22.60 57.78
C ASN A 4 -0.45 -23.81 56.91
N CYS A 5 0.40 -23.60 55.89
CA CYS A 5 0.95 -24.71 55.11
C CYS A 5 2.19 -25.29 55.79
N LYS A 6 2.24 -26.62 55.92
CA LYS A 6 3.42 -27.32 56.46
C LYS A 6 4.64 -27.03 55.55
N PRO A 7 5.87 -26.98 56.09
CA PRO A 7 7.07 -26.66 55.29
C PRO A 7 7.25 -27.51 54.03
N TRP A 8 6.89 -28.80 54.08
CA TRP A 8 6.95 -29.68 52.91
C TRP A 8 5.93 -29.34 51.82
N GLN A 9 4.76 -28.78 52.19
CA GLN A 9 3.76 -28.30 51.23
C GLN A 9 4.25 -27.06 50.50
N GLN A 10 4.89 -26.13 51.23
CA GLN A 10 5.51 -24.95 50.64
C GLN A 10 6.66 -25.33 49.69
N ALA A 11 7.50 -26.28 50.08
CA ALA A 11 8.58 -26.79 49.23
C ALA A 11 8.04 -27.45 47.95
N LYS A 12 6.98 -28.25 48.05
CA LYS A 12 6.30 -28.85 46.89
C LYS A 12 5.71 -27.78 45.97
N LEU A 13 5.02 -26.79 46.54
CA LEU A 13 4.45 -25.67 45.79
C LEU A 13 5.53 -24.91 45.01
N LYS A 14 6.66 -24.59 45.66
CA LYS A 14 7.80 -23.91 45.03
C LYS A 14 8.35 -24.71 43.85
N ARG A 15 8.66 -26.00 44.06
CA ARG A 15 9.18 -26.89 42.98
C ARG A 15 8.24 -26.95 41.79
N THR A 16 6.93 -27.07 42.02
CA THR A 16 5.95 -27.08 40.92
C THR A 16 5.88 -25.73 40.19
N LYS A 17 5.94 -24.60 40.90
CA LYS A 17 5.99 -23.28 40.24
C LYS A 17 7.24 -23.15 39.37
N ASP A 18 8.39 -23.61 39.86
CA ASP A 18 9.65 -23.57 39.11
C ASP A 18 9.60 -24.48 37.88
N LEU A 19 8.98 -25.67 38.00
CA LEU A 19 8.76 -26.55 36.86
C LEU A 19 7.83 -25.92 35.80
N ILE A 20 6.74 -25.27 36.22
CA ILE A 20 5.85 -24.56 35.28
C ILE A 20 6.60 -23.42 34.58
N ARG A 21 7.45 -22.67 35.28
CA ARG A 21 8.30 -21.64 34.66
C ARG A 21 9.26 -22.24 33.65
N HIS A 22 9.91 -23.36 33.99
CA HIS A 22 10.77 -24.07 33.06
C HIS A 22 10.02 -24.44 31.77
N VAL A 23 8.80 -24.98 31.90
CA VAL A 23 7.93 -25.27 30.73
C VAL A 23 7.67 -24.02 29.89
N PHE A 24 7.46 -22.85 30.50
CA PHE A 24 7.25 -21.59 29.76
C PHE A 24 8.48 -21.10 28.98
N ASP A 25 9.67 -21.44 29.46
CA ASP A 25 10.93 -20.94 28.92
C ASP A 25 11.57 -21.91 27.91
N THR A 26 11.38 -23.21 28.11
CA THR A 26 12.04 -24.25 27.28
C THR A 26 11.07 -25.02 26.39
N GLU A 27 9.91 -25.39 26.92
CA GLU A 27 9.01 -26.33 26.24
C GLU A 27 7.98 -25.61 25.37
N VAL A 28 7.50 -24.43 25.77
CA VAL A 28 6.57 -23.64 24.95
C VAL A 28 7.30 -23.20 23.68
N PRO A 29 6.92 -23.71 22.49
CA PRO A 29 7.60 -23.33 21.27
C PRO A 29 7.41 -21.83 21.01
N LYS A 30 8.47 -21.12 20.64
CA LYS A 30 8.45 -19.66 20.43
C LYS A 30 7.37 -19.16 19.44
N ARG A 31 6.90 -20.04 18.55
CA ARG A 31 5.89 -19.75 17.54
C ARG A 31 4.55 -20.46 17.78
N TRP A 32 4.41 -21.18 18.87
CA TRP A 32 3.17 -21.86 19.19
C TRP A 32 2.23 -20.91 19.90
N ILE A 33 1.08 -20.66 19.29
CA ILE A 33 0.03 -19.81 19.85
C ILE A 33 -1.12 -20.72 20.23
N PRO A 34 -1.41 -20.89 21.53
CA PRO A 34 -2.55 -21.68 21.96
C PRO A 34 -3.84 -21.04 21.45
N ALA A 35 -4.75 -21.84 20.89
CA ALA A 35 -6.03 -21.34 20.39
C ALA A 35 -6.88 -20.81 21.56
N THR A 36 -6.99 -21.61 22.62
CA THR A 36 -7.73 -21.27 23.84
C THR A 36 -6.84 -21.38 25.09
N SER A 37 -7.27 -20.74 26.18
CA SER A 37 -6.60 -20.91 27.48
C SER A 37 -6.66 -22.36 27.96
N THR A 38 -7.75 -23.07 27.66
CA THR A 38 -7.91 -24.51 27.98
C THR A 38 -6.85 -25.38 27.33
N ASP A 39 -6.49 -25.10 26.08
CA ASP A 39 -5.43 -25.82 25.38
C ASP A 39 -4.07 -25.54 26.00
N PHE A 40 -3.82 -24.27 26.37
CA PHE A 40 -2.60 -23.89 27.08
C PHE A 40 -2.47 -24.57 28.44
N PHE A 41 -3.55 -24.65 29.21
CA PHE A 41 -3.59 -25.44 30.45
C PHE A 41 -3.35 -26.94 30.19
N GLY A 42 -3.85 -27.47 29.07
CA GLY A 42 -3.61 -28.85 28.65
C GLY A 42 -2.13 -29.12 28.38
N PHE A 43 -1.47 -28.21 27.68
CA PHE A 43 -0.03 -28.28 27.42
C PHE A 43 0.80 -28.20 28.71
N VAL A 44 0.50 -27.25 29.59
CA VAL A 44 1.22 -27.18 30.88
C VAL A 44 1.01 -28.46 31.67
N ALA A 45 -0.22 -28.97 31.72
CA ALA A 45 -0.56 -30.21 32.44
C ALA A 45 0.23 -31.42 31.97
N SER A 46 0.48 -31.56 30.66
CA SER A 46 1.25 -32.69 30.11
C SER A 46 2.72 -32.69 30.53
N HIS A 47 3.27 -31.54 30.91
CA HIS A 47 4.69 -31.39 31.29
C HIS A 47 4.93 -31.34 32.81
N VAL A 48 3.91 -31.02 33.60
CA VAL A 48 4.07 -30.84 35.07
C VAL A 48 3.42 -31.91 35.92
N HIS A 49 2.87 -32.97 35.29
CA HIS A 49 2.20 -34.10 35.95
C HIS A 49 1.08 -33.69 36.92
N ILE A 50 0.41 -32.57 36.63
CA ILE A 50 -0.80 -32.11 37.33
C ILE A 50 -1.92 -32.09 36.31
N SER A 51 -3.09 -32.63 36.67
CA SER A 51 -4.23 -32.65 35.76
C SER A 51 -4.65 -31.24 35.36
N ARG A 52 -5.04 -31.07 34.09
CA ARG A 52 -5.55 -29.80 33.54
C ARG A 52 -6.64 -29.19 34.42
N SER A 53 -7.62 -30.00 34.84
CA SER A 53 -8.70 -29.57 35.72
C SER A 53 -8.18 -29.06 37.06
N ALA A 54 -7.16 -29.71 37.65
CA ALA A 54 -6.57 -29.24 38.90
C ALA A 54 -5.88 -27.88 38.74
N LEU A 55 -5.20 -27.63 37.60
CA LEU A 55 -4.58 -26.34 37.31
C LEU A 55 -5.61 -25.23 37.05
N MET A 56 -6.72 -25.55 36.40
CA MET A 56 -7.77 -24.59 36.01
C MET A 56 -8.73 -24.19 37.14
N ARG A 57 -8.81 -24.97 38.23
CA ARG A 57 -9.69 -24.66 39.37
C ARG A 57 -9.38 -23.28 39.95
N SER A 58 -10.41 -22.56 40.37
CA SER A 58 -10.29 -21.21 40.94
C SER A 58 -9.33 -21.14 42.14
N GLY A 59 -9.31 -22.16 42.98
CA GLY A 59 -8.38 -22.26 44.13
C GLY A 59 -6.96 -22.77 43.80
N SER A 60 -6.61 -22.93 42.53
CA SER A 60 -5.27 -23.36 42.12
C SER A 60 -4.25 -22.23 42.29
N HIS A 61 -3.22 -22.47 43.09
CA HIS A 61 -2.08 -21.55 43.29
C HIS A 61 -1.23 -21.30 42.02
N TYR A 62 -1.54 -21.99 40.91
CA TYR A 62 -0.81 -21.90 39.65
C TYR A 62 -1.60 -21.20 38.54
N ARG A 63 -2.93 -21.06 38.73
CA ARG A 63 -3.86 -20.60 37.68
C ARG A 63 -3.52 -19.22 37.15
N GLU A 64 -3.30 -18.26 38.05
CA GLU A 64 -2.99 -16.88 37.66
C GLU A 64 -1.69 -16.79 36.88
N MET A 65 -0.66 -17.52 37.30
CA MET A 65 0.64 -17.55 36.62
C MET A 65 0.51 -18.12 35.20
N ILE A 66 -0.28 -19.19 35.02
CA ILE A 66 -0.53 -19.79 33.70
C ILE A 66 -1.36 -18.85 32.81
N LEU A 67 -2.40 -18.21 33.37
CA LEU A 67 -3.22 -17.26 32.62
C LEU A 67 -2.43 -16.01 32.21
N SER A 68 -1.60 -15.46 33.10
CA SER A 68 -0.73 -14.33 32.78
C SER A 68 0.13 -14.64 31.56
N ARG A 69 0.81 -15.79 31.57
CA ARG A 69 1.66 -16.20 30.44
C ARG A 69 0.86 -16.42 29.15
N TYR A 70 -0.35 -16.99 29.25
CA TYR A 70 -1.24 -17.13 28.09
C TYR A 70 -1.60 -15.77 27.47
N HIS A 71 -1.93 -14.77 28.30
CA HIS A 71 -2.26 -13.42 27.84
C HIS A 71 -1.06 -12.72 27.21
N ASP A 72 0.14 -12.86 27.78
CA ASP A 72 1.38 -12.31 27.20
C ASP A 72 1.62 -12.87 25.79
N ILE A 73 1.48 -14.18 25.61
CA ILE A 73 1.65 -14.84 24.31
C ILE A 73 0.58 -14.37 23.31
N LYS A 74 -0.69 -14.25 23.73
CA LYS A 74 -1.77 -13.77 22.88
C LYS A 74 -1.57 -12.30 22.47
N HIS A 75 -1.14 -11.45 23.40
CA HIS A 75 -0.86 -10.04 23.12
C HIS A 75 0.29 -9.88 22.14
N ALA A 76 1.42 -10.57 22.37
CA ALA A 76 2.55 -10.58 21.45
C ALA A 76 2.15 -11.05 20.05
N ASN A 77 1.27 -12.05 19.95
CA ASN A 77 0.74 -12.49 18.66
C ASN A 77 -0.19 -11.45 18.00
N GLY A 78 -0.98 -10.72 18.77
CA GLY A 78 -1.79 -9.60 18.26
C GLY A 78 -0.90 -8.55 17.56
N LEU A 79 0.18 -8.15 18.23
CA LEU A 79 1.16 -7.21 17.66
C LEU A 79 1.79 -7.73 16.35
N ILE A 80 2.09 -9.04 16.27
CA ILE A 80 2.66 -9.64 15.05
C ILE A 80 1.65 -9.59 13.88
N GLU A 81 0.37 -9.82 14.13
CA GLU A 81 -0.65 -9.72 13.08
C GLU A 81 -0.84 -8.27 12.61
N ASP A 82 -0.76 -7.30 13.51
CA ASP A 82 -0.78 -5.88 13.16
C ASP A 82 0.44 -5.50 12.30
N ASP A 83 1.65 -5.95 12.67
CA ASP A 83 2.87 -5.74 11.90
C ASP A 83 2.77 -6.37 10.49
N LYS A 84 2.22 -7.58 10.37
CA LYS A 84 1.99 -8.23 9.07
C LYS A 84 1.06 -7.41 8.19
N LEU A 85 0.00 -6.85 8.77
CA LEU A 85 -0.94 -6.00 8.05
C LEU A 85 -0.26 -4.70 7.58
N GLU A 86 0.57 -4.10 8.42
CA GLU A 86 1.35 -2.92 8.06
C GLU A 86 2.36 -3.21 6.94
N ILE A 87 3.11 -4.32 7.04
CA ILE A 87 4.02 -4.77 5.98
C ILE A 87 3.27 -4.96 4.66
N ALA A 88 2.09 -5.58 4.68
CA ALA A 88 1.29 -5.77 3.47
C ALA A 88 0.86 -4.44 2.84
N LYS A 89 0.52 -3.42 3.66
CA LYS A 89 0.20 -2.06 3.17
C LYS A 89 1.43 -1.38 2.56
N LEU A 90 2.58 -1.50 3.21
CA LEU A 90 3.84 -0.93 2.73
C LEU A 90 4.28 -1.58 1.41
N SER A 91 4.21 -2.92 1.31
CA SER A 91 4.50 -3.64 0.06
C SER A 91 3.62 -3.17 -1.09
N ARG A 92 2.31 -3.05 -0.85
CA ARG A 92 1.39 -2.52 -1.88
C ARG A 92 1.74 -1.10 -2.31
N THR A 93 2.19 -0.27 -1.38
CA THR A 93 2.61 1.11 -1.66
C THR A 93 3.88 1.12 -2.52
N ILE A 94 4.83 0.22 -2.25
CA ILE A 94 6.05 0.05 -3.05
C ILE A 94 5.68 -0.35 -4.48
N ASP A 95 4.82 -1.35 -4.66
CA ASP A 95 4.40 -1.80 -6.00
C ASP A 95 3.80 -0.67 -6.84
N ILE A 96 2.97 0.19 -6.22
CA ILE A 96 2.40 1.37 -6.88
C ILE A 96 3.50 2.36 -7.28
N LYS A 97 4.46 2.62 -6.38
CA LYS A 97 5.59 3.54 -6.66
C LYS A 97 6.53 3.01 -7.75
N GLU A 98 6.77 1.71 -7.80
CA GLU A 98 7.54 1.10 -8.88
C GLU A 98 6.84 1.26 -10.23
N LEU A 99 5.51 1.10 -10.27
CA LEU A 99 4.72 1.33 -11.48
C LEU A 99 4.76 2.81 -11.93
N GLU A 100 4.63 3.75 -11.00
CA GLU A 100 4.74 5.19 -11.28
C GLU A 100 6.13 5.55 -11.83
N LEU A 101 7.20 4.99 -11.26
CA LEU A 101 8.57 5.19 -11.73
C LEU A 101 8.78 4.59 -13.12
N SER A 102 8.27 3.38 -13.37
CA SER A 102 8.33 2.74 -14.69
C SER A 102 7.62 3.57 -15.76
N ASN A 103 6.42 4.09 -15.46
CA ASN A 103 5.69 4.99 -16.35
C ASN A 103 6.45 6.30 -16.60
N THR A 104 7.07 6.87 -15.57
CA THR A 104 7.86 8.09 -15.68
C THR A 104 9.10 7.86 -16.54
N LYS A 105 9.79 6.74 -16.35
CA LYS A 105 10.93 6.34 -17.18
C LYS A 105 10.53 6.18 -18.65
N ALA A 106 9.41 5.52 -18.93
CA ALA A 106 8.90 5.37 -20.30
C ALA A 106 8.56 6.73 -20.95
N LYS A 107 8.08 7.71 -20.18
CA LYS A 107 7.87 9.09 -20.67
C LYS A 107 9.19 9.78 -20.96
N VAL A 108 10.18 9.67 -20.08
CA VAL A 108 11.53 10.23 -20.28
C VAL A 108 12.15 9.62 -21.53
N ASP A 109 12.15 8.31 -21.70
CA ASP A 109 12.72 7.64 -22.87
C ASP A 109 12.07 8.11 -24.18
N LYS A 110 10.73 8.30 -24.18
CA LYS A 110 10.02 8.89 -25.33
C LYS A 110 10.47 10.32 -25.61
N LEU A 111 10.56 11.17 -24.60
CA LEU A 111 11.01 12.56 -24.75
C LEU A 111 12.46 12.63 -25.21
N THR A 112 13.35 11.81 -24.66
CA THR A 112 14.75 11.71 -25.09
C THR A 112 14.84 11.29 -26.54
N LYS A 113 14.02 10.32 -27.00
CA LYS A 113 13.96 9.91 -28.41
C LYS A 113 13.44 11.02 -29.34
N ILE A 114 12.47 11.80 -28.89
CA ILE A 114 11.99 12.97 -29.65
C ILE A 114 13.12 14.01 -29.76
N LEU A 115 13.77 14.35 -28.64
CA LEU A 115 14.87 15.32 -28.60
C LEU A 115 16.08 14.88 -29.42
N SER A 116 16.46 13.60 -29.38
CA SER A 116 17.56 13.08 -30.22
C SER A 116 17.26 13.23 -31.71
N ASN A 117 16.00 13.05 -32.11
CA ASN A 117 15.58 13.21 -33.51
C ASN A 117 15.40 14.68 -33.92
N MET A 118 15.32 15.62 -32.97
CA MET A 118 15.32 17.06 -33.26
C MET A 118 16.72 17.59 -33.58
N GLY A 119 17.78 16.88 -33.21
CA GLY A 119 19.17 17.24 -33.54
C GLY A 119 19.51 17.07 -35.03
N ASP A 120 18.82 16.17 -35.74
CA ASP A 120 19.10 15.84 -37.15
C ASP A 120 18.23 16.60 -38.17
N MET A 121 17.27 17.40 -37.72
CA MET A 121 16.60 18.38 -38.59
C MET A 121 17.32 19.73 -38.52
N GLN A 122 18.60 19.74 -38.92
CA GLN A 122 19.04 20.93 -39.65
C GLN A 122 18.27 20.94 -40.97
N PRO A 123 17.58 22.04 -41.33
CA PRO A 123 17.05 22.15 -42.68
C PRO A 123 18.23 21.95 -43.63
N ALA A 124 18.14 20.93 -44.49
CA ALA A 124 19.14 20.67 -45.51
C ALA A 124 19.49 22.00 -46.20
N ASN A 125 20.80 22.25 -46.33
CA ASN A 125 21.37 23.48 -46.84
C ASN A 125 20.48 24.11 -47.91
N PRO A 126 20.07 25.39 -47.75
CA PRO A 126 19.21 26.05 -48.71
C PRO A 126 20.02 26.19 -49.99
N THR A 127 19.74 25.32 -50.95
CA THR A 127 20.11 25.59 -52.32
C THR A 127 19.06 26.57 -52.81
N ASP A 128 19.50 27.82 -52.93
CA ASP A 128 18.79 29.00 -53.40
C ASP A 128 17.73 29.59 -52.46
N SER A 129 18.17 30.66 -51.77
CA SER A 129 17.44 31.89 -51.47
C SER A 129 15.90 31.78 -51.42
N THR A 130 15.34 31.71 -50.22
CA THR A 130 14.17 32.52 -49.86
C THR A 130 14.13 32.69 -48.33
N VAL A 131 13.84 33.93 -47.92
CA VAL A 131 13.69 34.41 -46.54
C VAL A 131 12.92 33.40 -45.66
N PRO A 132 13.31 33.16 -44.39
CA PRO A 132 12.57 32.26 -43.50
C PRO A 132 11.11 32.72 -43.41
N PRO A 133 10.12 31.85 -43.64
CA PRO A 133 8.74 32.29 -43.69
C PRO A 133 8.34 32.76 -42.29
N LYS A 134 8.01 34.05 -42.18
CA LYS A 134 7.41 34.69 -40.99
C LYS A 134 6.10 34.03 -40.52
N ASN A 135 5.65 32.96 -41.18
CA ASN A 135 4.39 32.27 -40.91
C ASN A 135 4.50 31.16 -39.86
N TYR A 136 5.67 30.60 -39.54
CA TYR A 136 5.75 29.53 -38.53
C TYR A 136 5.35 30.03 -37.13
N LEU A 137 5.77 31.25 -36.77
CA LEU A 137 5.37 31.91 -35.54
C LEU A 137 3.85 32.19 -35.52
N LYS A 138 3.28 32.62 -36.65
CA LYS A 138 1.83 32.84 -36.76
C LYS A 138 1.04 31.55 -36.64
N GLU A 139 1.48 30.47 -37.29
CA GLU A 139 0.83 29.16 -37.20
C GLU A 139 0.91 28.60 -35.78
N TYR A 140 2.04 28.76 -35.09
CA TYR A 140 2.18 28.39 -33.69
C TYR A 140 1.26 29.21 -32.78
N GLU A 141 1.20 30.53 -32.97
CA GLU A 141 0.29 31.42 -32.23
C GLU A 141 -1.18 31.06 -32.46
N GLU A 142 -1.56 30.67 -33.69
CA GLU A 142 -2.92 30.24 -34.02
C GLU A 142 -3.26 28.91 -33.35
N VAL A 143 -2.34 27.95 -33.30
CA VAL A 143 -2.51 26.68 -32.58
C VAL A 143 -2.65 26.93 -31.08
N CYS A 144 -1.81 27.79 -30.49
CA CYS A 144 -1.93 28.19 -29.09
C CYS A 144 -3.25 28.90 -28.80
N ARG A 145 -3.73 29.75 -29.72
CA ARG A 145 -5.02 30.45 -29.59
C ARG A 145 -6.20 29.48 -29.64
N ALA A 146 -6.17 28.50 -30.55
CA ALA A 146 -7.20 27.46 -30.66
C ALA A 146 -7.24 26.58 -29.40
N LEU A 147 -6.08 26.19 -28.86
CA LEU A 147 -5.98 25.44 -27.61
C LEU A 147 -6.52 26.22 -26.41
N ARG A 148 -6.18 27.51 -26.28
CA ARG A 148 -6.72 28.37 -25.21
C ARG A 148 -8.23 28.51 -25.33
N SER A 149 -8.74 28.78 -26.52
CA SER A 149 -10.19 28.86 -26.75
C SER A 149 -10.90 27.56 -26.37
N LEU A 150 -10.35 26.39 -26.72
CA LEU A 150 -10.91 25.11 -26.30
C LEU A 150 -10.94 24.96 -24.77
N LEU A 151 -9.85 25.32 -24.08
CA LEU A 151 -9.77 25.25 -22.62
C LEU A 151 -10.77 26.22 -21.94
N ASP A 152 -10.96 27.42 -22.47
CA ASP A 152 -11.95 28.38 -21.96
C ASP A 152 -13.39 27.85 -22.08
N HIS A 153 -13.71 27.06 -23.11
CA HIS A 153 -15.02 26.43 -23.26
C HIS A 153 -15.22 25.23 -22.32
N LEU A 154 -14.13 24.60 -21.88
CA LEU A 154 -14.14 23.46 -20.97
C LEU A 154 -14.17 23.87 -19.49
N GLN A 155 -13.70 25.08 -19.16
CA GLN A 155 -13.67 25.60 -17.80
C GLN A 155 -15.06 25.65 -17.11
N PRO A 156 -16.16 26.07 -17.77
CA PRO A 156 -17.50 26.01 -17.19
C PRO A 156 -18.01 24.59 -16.94
N LEU A 157 -17.42 23.59 -17.61
CA LEU A 157 -17.73 22.17 -17.44
C LEU A 157 -16.91 21.52 -16.31
N GLY A 158 -16.17 22.33 -15.53
CA GLY A 158 -15.32 21.85 -14.45
C GLY A 158 -13.95 21.34 -14.90
N ILE A 159 -13.65 21.36 -16.20
CA ILE A 159 -12.39 20.88 -16.78
C ILE A 159 -11.44 22.07 -16.93
N SER A 160 -10.41 22.10 -16.09
CA SER A 160 -9.38 23.15 -16.05
C SER A 160 -7.99 22.58 -16.37
N ALA A 161 -7.01 23.44 -16.64
CA ALA A 161 -5.61 23.04 -16.75
C ALA A 161 -4.83 23.62 -15.56
N ASN A 162 -4.03 22.80 -14.88
CA ASN A 162 -3.17 23.27 -13.79
C ASN A 162 -1.94 24.03 -14.32
N SER A 163 -1.10 24.55 -13.42
CA SER A 163 0.13 25.30 -13.74
C SER A 163 1.10 24.56 -14.67
N ASP A 164 0.99 23.23 -14.69
CA ASP A 164 1.85 22.33 -15.46
C ASP A 164 1.16 21.87 -16.76
N TYR A 165 0.08 22.53 -17.16
CA TYR A 165 -0.76 22.21 -18.32
C TYR A 165 -1.38 20.80 -18.30
N SER A 166 -1.48 20.17 -17.13
CA SER A 166 -2.23 18.94 -16.95
C SER A 166 -3.72 19.26 -16.83
N ILE A 167 -4.56 18.54 -17.58
CA ILE A 167 -6.00 18.71 -17.54
C ILE A 167 -6.55 18.08 -16.25
N VAL A 168 -7.27 18.87 -15.46
CA VAL A 168 -7.87 18.54 -14.17
C VAL A 168 -9.38 18.76 -14.26
N ASP A 169 -10.16 17.71 -14.09
CA ASP A 169 -11.61 17.76 -13.97
C ASP A 169 -12.02 17.91 -12.50
N SER A 170 -12.74 18.98 -12.20
CA SER A 170 -13.27 19.33 -10.88
C SER A 170 -14.79 19.22 -10.81
N GLY A 171 -15.45 18.77 -11.88
CA GLY A 171 -16.91 18.76 -12.02
C GLY A 171 -17.60 17.42 -11.73
N SER A 172 -16.89 16.40 -11.26
CA SER A 172 -17.46 15.08 -10.92
C SER A 172 -17.24 14.77 -9.44
N GLU A 173 -18.28 14.83 -8.62
CA GLU A 173 -18.26 14.38 -7.21
C GLU A 173 -17.89 12.89 -7.07
N ASP A 174 -17.90 12.15 -8.18
CA ASP A 174 -17.75 10.70 -8.26
C ASP A 174 -16.33 10.26 -8.69
N GLY A 175 -15.42 11.20 -8.99
CA GLY A 175 -14.02 10.91 -9.32
C GLY A 175 -13.79 10.02 -10.56
N SER A 176 -14.78 9.85 -11.43
CA SER A 176 -14.66 9.01 -12.63
C SER A 176 -14.50 9.85 -13.89
N ILE A 177 -13.26 10.17 -14.26
CA ILE A 177 -12.94 10.38 -15.68
C ILE A 177 -13.01 8.99 -16.33
N MET A 178 -14.21 8.56 -16.71
CA MET A 178 -14.32 7.61 -17.80
C MET A 178 -13.73 8.32 -19.01
N ILE A 179 -12.48 7.97 -19.34
CA ILE A 179 -11.91 8.24 -20.66
C ILE A 179 -12.78 7.47 -21.65
N VAL A 180 -13.90 8.08 -22.03
CA VAL A 180 -14.67 7.73 -23.21
C VAL A 180 -14.64 8.97 -24.09
N VAL A 181 -13.41 9.32 -24.51
CA VAL A 181 -13.24 9.88 -25.85
C VAL A 181 -13.54 8.73 -26.79
N ASP A 182 -14.82 8.45 -26.98
CA ASP A 182 -15.29 7.42 -27.88
C ASP A 182 -14.62 7.67 -29.23
N CYS A 183 -14.03 6.62 -29.79
CA CYS A 183 -13.35 6.66 -31.08
C CYS A 183 -14.30 7.21 -32.17
N ALA A 184 -15.63 7.16 -31.95
CA ALA A 184 -16.66 7.80 -32.75
C ALA A 184 -16.56 9.35 -32.82
N HIS A 185 -16.28 10.05 -31.71
CA HIS A 185 -16.22 11.53 -31.67
C HIS A 185 -14.92 12.07 -32.28
N MET A 186 -13.79 11.38 -32.06
CA MET A 186 -12.53 11.67 -32.76
C MET A 186 -12.63 11.38 -34.27
N LYS A 187 -13.35 10.32 -34.68
CA LYS A 187 -13.65 10.06 -36.10
C LYS A 187 -14.54 11.13 -36.72
N ALA A 188 -15.49 11.72 -35.97
CA ALA A 188 -16.30 12.83 -36.44
C ALA A 188 -15.46 14.10 -36.65
N TYR A 189 -14.52 14.40 -35.74
CA TYR A 189 -13.60 15.52 -35.86
C TYR A 189 -12.60 15.34 -37.03
N ALA A 190 -12.10 14.12 -37.25
CA ALA A 190 -11.27 13.78 -38.40
C ALA A 190 -12.05 13.85 -39.73
N LYS A 191 -13.34 13.48 -39.74
CA LYS A 191 -14.23 13.70 -40.91
C LYS A 191 -14.45 15.18 -41.18
N TRP A 192 -14.57 16.02 -40.15
CA TRP A 192 -14.77 17.46 -40.30
C TRP A 192 -13.54 18.16 -40.89
N LYS A 193 -12.31 17.75 -40.53
CA LYS A 193 -11.08 18.26 -41.14
C LYS A 193 -10.83 17.78 -42.59
N ASN A 194 -11.54 16.75 -43.04
CA ASN A 194 -11.54 16.28 -44.44
C ASN A 194 -12.64 16.92 -45.30
N GLY A 195 -13.25 18.03 -44.85
CA GLY A 195 -14.22 18.84 -45.60
C GLY A 195 -13.67 19.59 -46.82
N LYS A 196 -12.63 19.06 -47.50
CA LYS A 196 -12.46 19.26 -48.94
C LYS A 196 -13.29 18.22 -49.69
N LYS A 197 -14.60 18.29 -49.46
CA LYS A 197 -15.71 18.12 -50.39
C LYS A 197 -16.85 18.99 -49.90
#